data_AF-A0A1M5TDR5-F1
#
_entry.id   AF-A0A1M5TDR5-F1
#
_cell.length_a   1.000
_cell.length_b   1.000
_cell.length_c   1.000
_cell.angle_alpha   90.00
_cell.angle_beta   90.00
_cell.angle_gamma   90.00
#
_symmetry.space_group_name_H-M   'P 1'
#
loop_
_entity.id
_entity.type
_entity.pdbx_description
1 polymer ?
#
loop_
_entity_poly.entity_id
_entity_poly.type
_entity_poly.pdbx_seq_one_letter_code
_entity_poly.pdbx_strand_id
1 'polypeptide(L)' 'MQSCLNMPQSTISQHLAKLKAAGVVEGRRHGVEIKYYLINEDVRKILKVIF' A
#
# COMPACT_ATOMS: atom_id res chain seq x y z
N MET A 1 7.60 -11.04 1.08
CA MET A 1 6.64 -11.75 0.19
C MET A 1 5.71 -10.73 -0.47
N GLN A 2 5.76 -10.58 -1.80
CA GLN A 2 4.88 -9.72 -2.61
C GLN A 2 3.77 -10.51 -3.35
N SER A 3 3.61 -11.80 -3.04
CA SER A 3 2.83 -12.77 -3.84
C SER A 3 1.35 -12.86 -3.49
N CYS A 4 0.83 -12.04 -2.57
CA CYS A 4 -0.55 -12.18 -2.09
C CYS A 4 -1.63 -11.70 -3.08
N LEU A 5 -1.24 -10.97 -4.13
CA LEU A 5 -2.17 -10.28 -5.04
C LEU A 5 -2.24 -10.88 -6.44
N ASN A 6 -1.50 -11.96 -6.74
CA ASN A 6 -1.43 -12.57 -8.09
C ASN A 6 -1.18 -11.54 -9.23
N MET A 7 -0.34 -10.54 -8.97
CA MET A 7 0.01 -9.47 -9.91
C MET A 7 1.53 -9.34 -10.03
N PRO A 8 2.07 -8.88 -11.18
CA PRO A 8 3.48 -8.58 -11.32
C PRO A 8 3.96 -7.55 -10.29
N GLN A 9 5.18 -7.73 -9.80
CA GLN A 9 5.81 -6.84 -8.82
C GLN A 9 5.88 -5.39 -9.32
N SER A 10 6.10 -5.18 -10.62
CA SER A 10 6.13 -3.86 -11.25
C SER A 10 4.79 -3.15 -11.16
N THR A 11 3.68 -3.87 -11.35
CA THR A 11 2.32 -3.33 -11.22
C THR A 11 2.01 -2.98 -9.76
N ILE A 12 2.36 -3.85 -8.81
CA ILE A 12 2.21 -3.58 -7.37
C ILE A 12 3.00 -2.33 -6.99
N SER A 13 4.24 -2.18 -7.49
CA SER A 13 5.08 -1.01 -7.23
C SER A 13 4.45 0.28 -7.77
N GLN A 14 3.87 0.25 -8.97
CA GLN A 14 3.17 1.41 -9.53
C GLN A 14 1.96 1.80 -8.68
N HIS A 15 1.17 0.83 -8.20
CA HIS A 15 0.02 1.12 -7.33
C HIS A 15 0.48 1.75 -6.00
N LEU A 16 1.50 1.18 -5.36
CA LEU A 16 2.05 1.71 -4.11
C LEU A 16 2.64 3.11 -4.28
N ALA A 17 3.27 3.40 -5.42
CA ALA A 17 3.77 4.73 -5.73
C ALA A 17 2.63 5.75 -5.84
N LYS A 18 1.54 5.40 -6.55
CA LYS A 18 0.34 6.26 -6.67
C LYS A 18 -0.33 6.50 -5.32
N LEU A 19 -0.53 5.44 -4.54
CA LEU A 19 -1.15 5.53 -3.20
C LEU A 19 -0.28 6.36 -2.24
N LYS A 20 1.05 6.24 -2.33
CA LYS A 20 1.97 7.06 -1.54
C LYS A 20 1.90 8.53 -1.95
N ALA A 21 1.90 8.82 -3.25
CA ALA A 21 1.78 10.18 -3.77
C ALA A 21 0.43 10.83 -3.39
N ALA A 22 -0.64 10.04 -3.30
CA ALA A 22 -1.95 10.47 -2.82
C ALA A 22 -2.07 10.58 -1.29
N GLY A 23 -1.01 10.30 -0.52
CA GLY A 23 -1.05 10.34 0.95
C GLY A 23 -1.92 9.25 1.59
N VAL A 24 -2.22 8.17 0.87
CA VAL A 24 -3.02 7.05 1.37
C VAL A 24 -2.17 6.09 2.20
N VAL A 25 -0.97 5.79 1.73
CA VAL A 25 -0.02 4.89 2.39
C VAL A 25 1.33 5.55 2.61
N GLU A 26 2.05 5.11 3.63
CA GLU A 26 3.46 5.41 3.82
C GLU A 26 4.31 4.17 3.61
N GLY A 27 5.54 4.34 3.13
CA GLY A 27 6.51 3.26 3.01
C GLY A 27 7.65 3.46 4.01
N ARG A 28 7.89 2.48 4.88
CA ARG A 28 9.00 2.46 5.85
C ARG A 28 10.03 1.42 5.46
N ARG A 29 11.29 1.85 5.39
CA ARG A 29 12.41 0.97 5.03
C ARG A 29 12.78 0.06 6.21
N HIS A 30 12.87 -1.23 5.94
CA HIS A 30 13.29 -2.27 6.87
C HIS A 30 14.39 -3.10 6.18
N GLY A 31 15.64 -2.63 6.29
CA GLY A 31 16.78 -3.22 5.59
C GLY A 31 16.66 -3.08 4.07
N VAL A 32 16.54 -4.23 3.39
CA VAL A 32 16.37 -4.33 1.93
C VAL A 32 14.91 -4.24 1.49
N GLU A 33 13.96 -4.32 2.42
CA GLU A 33 12.54 -4.28 2.13
C GLU A 33 11.93 -2.91 2.46
N ILE A 34 10.83 -2.58 1.78
CA ILE A 34 9.95 -1.46 2.14
C ILE A 34 8.62 -2.05 2.56
N LYS A 35 8.18 -1.75 3.78
CA LYS A 35 6.86 -2.11 4.29
C LYS A 35 5.93 -0.92 4.14
N TYR A 36 4.74 -1.16 3.62
CA TYR A 36 3.74 -0.12 3.40
C TYR A 36 2.62 -0.19 4.44
N TYR A 37 2.17 0.97 4.91
CA TYR A 37 1.16 1.10 5.96
C TYR A 37 0.07 2.09 5.54
N LEU A 38 -1.19 1.77 5.82
CA LEU A 38 -2.33 2.67 5.60
C LEU A 38 -2.34 3.78 6.64
N ILE A 39 -2.20 5.03 6.19
CA ILE A 39 -2.16 6.22 7.05
C ILE A 39 -3.38 7.12 6.90
N ASN A 40 -4.14 6.98 5.81
CA ASN A 40 -5.32 7.80 5.60
C ASN A 40 -6.53 7.23 6.35
N GLU A 41 -7.01 8.00 7.33
CA GLU A 41 -8.13 7.58 8.20
C GLU A 41 -9.47 7.52 7.46
N ASP A 42 -9.69 8.34 6.43
CA ASP A 42 -10.94 8.30 5.66
C ASP A 42 -11.01 7.03 4.79
N VAL A 43 -9.90 6.64 4.17
CA VAL A 43 -9.78 5.33 3.49
C VAL A 43 -9.97 4.19 4.49
N ARG A 44 -9.43 4.30 5.71
CA ARG A 44 -9.68 3.30 6.76
C ARG A 44 -11.16 3.19 7.13
N LYS A 45 -11.88 4.31 7.26
CA LYS A 45 -13.34 4.31 7.53
C LYS A 45 -14.10 3.64 6.38
N ILE A 46 -13.76 3.96 5.13
CA ILE A 46 -14.38 3.34 3.95
C ILE A 46 -14.17 1.82 3.96
N LEU A 47 -12.93 1.36 4.19
CA LEU A 47 -12.62 -0.08 4.23
C LEU A 47 -13.42 -0.83 5.30
N LYS A 48 -13.64 -0.23 6.47
CA LYS A 48 -14.47 -0.80 7.55
C LYS A 48 -15.96 -0.94 7.21
N VAL A 49 -16.44 -0.23 6.19
CA VAL A 49 -17.84 -0.30 5.74
C VAL A 49 -17.99 -1.33 4.61
N ILE A 50 -16.94 -1.56 3.83
CA ILE A 50 -16.95 -2.47 2.67
C ILE A 50 -16.63 -3.92 3.07
N PHE A 51 -15.78 -4.12 4.09
CA PHE A 51 -15.30 -5.42 4.57
C PHE A 51 -15.54 -5.59 6.06
#